data_AF-A0A7J7Q6R5-F1
#
_entry.id   AF-A0A7J7Q6R5-F1
#
_cell.length_a   1.000
_cell.length_b   1.000
_cell.length_c   1.000
_cell.angle_alpha   90.00
_cell.angle_beta   90.00
_cell.angle_gamma   90.00
#
_symmetry.space_group_name_H-M   'P 1'
#
loop_
_entity.id
_entity.type
_entity.pdbx_description
1 polymer ?
#
loop_
_entity_poly.entity_id
_entity_poly.type
_entity_poly.pdbx_seq_one_letter_code
_entity_poly.pdbx_strand_id
1 'polypeptide(L)'
;MQTLQNHHAVNSRCIGVGRPHSLRVCRAVQTADPLQVVLGWAGNSKIATDKLAIANDVATDVPVFVAAKDLPAGDAILQVPDSAWVTADTAQKAAIGKYVGSLEPWLQLTLLLLAEKGQPGSSLSQYISGLPSQPSSPLFWSDEDLQLLEGTQLLEFVLGYNSSLSSTSSWMRSSSHPTAHSSQQTASATAASPGQWPACAASCMPRWMLTQWHSSH
;
A
#
# COMPACT_ATOMS: atom_id res chain seq x y z
N MET A 1 -20.41 26.28 -32.17
CA MET A 1 -19.24 25.85 -31.38
C MET A 1 -19.59 24.52 -30.74
N GLN A 2 -19.11 23.43 -31.36
CA GLN A 2 -19.49 22.05 -31.04
C GLN A 2 -18.58 21.49 -29.95
N THR A 3 -19.18 21.01 -28.85
CA THR A 3 -18.53 20.17 -27.86
C THR A 3 -18.47 18.73 -28.39
N LEU A 4 -17.27 18.26 -28.72
CA LEU A 4 -16.98 16.85 -29.00
C LEU A 4 -16.96 16.08 -27.68
N GLN A 5 -18.02 15.31 -27.42
CA GLN A 5 -18.02 14.26 -26.40
C GLN A 5 -17.20 13.08 -26.91
N ASN A 6 -16.04 12.85 -26.28
CA ASN A 6 -15.23 11.65 -26.52
C ASN A 6 -15.95 10.44 -25.91
N HIS A 7 -16.40 9.56 -26.80
CA HIS A 7 -16.87 8.22 -26.47
C HIS A 7 -15.68 7.31 -26.12
N HIS A 8 -15.54 6.92 -24.85
CA HIS A 8 -14.79 5.71 -24.52
C HIS A 8 -15.74 4.51 -24.54
N ALA A 9 -15.53 3.65 -25.54
CA ALA A 9 -16.24 2.39 -25.72
C ALA A 9 -15.81 1.37 -24.65
N VAL A 10 -16.74 0.98 -23.78
CA VAL A 10 -16.59 -0.22 -22.94
C VAL A 10 -17.15 -1.40 -23.72
N ASN A 11 -16.26 -2.33 -24.07
CA ASN A 11 -16.59 -3.56 -24.79
C ASN A 11 -17.27 -4.55 -23.83
N SER A 12 -18.60 -4.46 -23.73
CA SER A 12 -19.43 -5.39 -22.95
C SER A 12 -20.05 -6.43 -23.89
N ARG A 13 -19.36 -7.56 -24.11
CA ARG A 13 -20.01 -8.76 -24.68
C ARG A 13 -20.80 -9.47 -23.58
N CYS A 14 -22.09 -9.23 -23.52
CA CYS A 14 -23.03 -10.11 -22.85
C CYS A 14 -23.91 -10.77 -23.92
N ILE A 15 -23.61 -12.03 -24.25
CA ILE A 15 -24.52 -12.87 -25.03
C ILE A 15 -25.47 -13.53 -24.03
N GLY A 16 -26.76 -13.24 -24.15
CA GLY A 16 -27.80 -13.86 -23.33
C GLY A 16 -29.18 -13.53 -23.86
N VAL A 17 -29.76 -14.46 -24.63
CA VAL A 17 -31.14 -14.43 -25.12
C VAL A 17 -32.04 -14.96 -24.00
N GLY A 18 -32.94 -14.14 -23.45
CA GLY A 18 -33.90 -14.59 -22.43
C GLY A 18 -34.72 -13.44 -21.80
N ARG A 19 -36.01 -13.68 -21.60
CA ARG A 19 -37.10 -12.74 -21.25
C ARG A 19 -36.87 -11.85 -20.00
N PRO A 20 -37.55 -10.68 -19.91
CA PRO A 20 -37.31 -9.67 -18.87
C PRO A 20 -37.92 -10.12 -17.53
N HIS A 21 -37.74 -9.30 -16.48
CA HIS A 21 -38.15 -9.49 -15.06
C HIS A 21 -37.05 -10.00 -14.13
N SER A 22 -35.99 -9.21 -14.02
CA SER A 22 -35.35 -8.81 -12.76
C SER A 22 -34.04 -8.15 -13.15
N LEU A 23 -34.03 -6.81 -13.21
CA LEU A 23 -32.77 -6.08 -13.24
C LEU A 23 -32.13 -6.26 -11.86
N ARG A 24 -31.40 -7.35 -11.67
CA ARG A 24 -30.32 -7.35 -10.69
C ARG A 24 -29.38 -6.25 -11.15
N VAL A 25 -29.45 -5.11 -10.46
CA VAL A 25 -28.36 -4.14 -10.45
C VAL A 25 -27.17 -4.92 -9.89
N CYS A 26 -26.40 -5.54 -10.79
CA CYS A 26 -25.01 -5.85 -10.50
C CYS A 26 -24.39 -4.48 -10.21
N ARG A 27 -24.36 -4.11 -8.94
CA ARG A 27 -23.52 -3.02 -8.47
C ARG A 27 -22.12 -3.46 -8.88
N ALA A 28 -21.63 -2.93 -10.00
CA ALA A 28 -20.20 -2.89 -10.24
C ALA A 28 -19.64 -2.40 -8.91
N VAL A 29 -18.72 -3.17 -8.31
CA VAL A 29 -17.98 -2.69 -7.16
C VAL A 29 -17.27 -1.45 -7.66
N GLN A 30 -17.90 -0.29 -7.45
CA GLN A 30 -17.22 0.98 -7.47
C GLN A 30 -16.15 0.78 -6.42
N THR A 31 -14.91 0.60 -6.86
CA THR A 31 -13.77 0.77 -5.97
C THR A 31 -13.98 2.13 -5.35
N ALA A 32 -14.28 2.15 -4.05
CA ALA A 32 -14.50 3.39 -3.34
C ALA A 32 -13.29 4.30 -3.59
N ASP A 33 -13.55 5.58 -3.81
CA ASP A 33 -12.50 6.59 -3.95
C ASP A 33 -11.49 6.42 -2.79
N PRO A 34 -10.18 6.34 -3.05
CA PRO A 34 -9.17 6.14 -2.01
C PRO A 34 -9.31 7.13 -0.85
N LEU A 35 -9.67 8.39 -1.12
CA LEU A 35 -9.90 9.38 -0.07
C LEU A 35 -11.16 9.09 0.74
N GLN A 36 -12.21 8.55 0.13
CA GLN A 36 -13.41 8.10 0.86
C GLN A 36 -13.09 6.93 1.78
N VAL A 37 -12.21 6.02 1.36
CA VAL A 37 -11.71 4.93 2.21
C VAL A 37 -10.97 5.50 3.42
N VAL A 38 -10.09 6.46 3.20
CA VAL A 38 -9.34 7.12 4.29
C VAL A 38 -10.27 7.88 5.24
N LEU A 39 -11.28 8.61 4.74
CA LEU A 39 -12.27 9.28 5.61
C LEU A 39 -13.10 8.28 6.43
N GLY A 40 -13.50 7.17 5.82
CA GLY A 40 -14.21 6.09 6.54
C GLY A 40 -13.36 5.51 7.66
N TRP A 41 -12.09 5.23 7.38
CA TRP A 41 -11.12 4.81 8.40
C TRP A 41 -10.94 5.85 9.51
N ALA A 42 -10.85 7.13 9.15
CA ALA A 42 -10.67 8.22 10.10
C ALA A 42 -11.87 8.32 11.06
N GLY A 43 -13.10 8.22 10.53
CA GLY A 43 -14.32 8.17 11.36
C GLY A 43 -14.32 6.99 12.33
N ASN A 44 -13.93 5.80 11.87
CA ASN A 44 -13.80 4.61 12.73
C ASN A 44 -12.72 4.76 13.81
N SER A 45 -11.66 5.52 13.51
CA SER A 45 -10.54 5.82 14.42
C SER A 45 -10.81 7.00 15.36
N LYS A 46 -12.07 7.47 15.44
CA LYS A 46 -12.52 8.60 16.27
C LYS A 46 -11.86 9.94 15.91
N ILE A 47 -11.46 10.10 14.66
CA ILE A 47 -10.95 11.36 14.12
C ILE A 47 -12.14 12.20 13.65
N ALA A 48 -12.24 13.44 14.10
CA ALA A 48 -13.32 14.35 13.70
C ALA A 48 -13.11 14.81 12.24
N THR A 49 -13.98 14.35 11.33
CA THR A 49 -13.91 14.67 9.89
C THR A 49 -15.00 15.65 9.44
N ASP A 50 -15.72 16.28 10.38
CA ASP A 50 -16.85 17.20 10.09
C ASP A 50 -16.45 18.45 9.31
N LYS A 51 -15.16 18.81 9.36
CA LYS A 51 -14.61 19.98 8.67
C LYS A 51 -14.13 19.66 7.26
N LEU A 52 -14.13 18.39 6.85
CA LEU A 52 -13.57 17.93 5.58
C LEU A 52 -14.67 17.47 4.63
N ALA A 53 -14.54 17.87 3.37
CA ALA A 53 -15.28 17.33 2.24
C ALA A 53 -14.29 16.87 1.17
N ILE A 54 -14.74 16.00 0.27
CA ILE A 54 -13.97 15.59 -0.91
C ILE A 54 -14.53 16.34 -2.11
N ALA A 55 -13.63 16.96 -2.87
CA ALA A 55 -13.91 17.59 -4.15
C ALA A 55 -12.77 17.28 -5.11
N ASN A 56 -12.97 17.50 -6.41
CA ASN A 56 -11.89 17.39 -7.38
C ASN A 56 -11.10 18.70 -7.42
N ASP A 57 -9.78 18.60 -7.52
CA ASP A 57 -8.91 19.73 -7.79
C ASP A 57 -9.24 20.36 -9.15
N VAL A 58 -9.29 21.69 -9.20
CA VAL A 58 -9.73 22.41 -10.41
C VAL A 58 -8.71 22.30 -11.55
N ALA A 59 -7.43 22.13 -11.24
CA ALA A 59 -6.36 22.05 -12.23
C ALA A 59 -6.09 20.60 -12.68
N THR A 60 -6.18 19.63 -11.77
CA THR A 60 -5.79 18.24 -12.05
C THR A 60 -6.96 17.26 -12.12
N ASP A 61 -8.18 17.67 -11.74
CA ASP A 61 -9.38 16.82 -11.61
C ASP A 61 -9.17 15.58 -10.71
N VAL A 62 -8.21 15.66 -9.79
CA VAL A 62 -7.88 14.60 -8.83
C VAL A 62 -8.64 14.86 -7.53
N PRO A 63 -9.23 13.85 -6.87
CA PRO A 63 -9.86 14.02 -5.57
C PRO A 63 -8.89 14.61 -4.54
N VAL A 64 -9.35 15.62 -3.81
CA VAL A 64 -8.64 16.31 -2.73
C VAL A 64 -9.57 16.60 -1.55
N PHE A 65 -8.98 16.86 -0.38
CA PHE A 65 -9.73 17.37 0.77
C PHE A 65 -9.91 18.88 0.68
N VAL A 66 -11.15 19.32 0.84
CA VAL A 66 -11.55 20.73 0.91
C VAL A 66 -12.27 21.00 2.21
N ALA A 67 -12.25 22.25 2.66
CA ALA A 67 -13.02 22.65 3.84
C ALA A 67 -14.53 22.54 3.54
N ALA A 68 -15.26 21.83 4.41
CA ALA A 68 -16.71 21.69 4.29
C ALA A 68 -17.49 22.93 4.75
N LYS A 69 -16.83 23.84 5.45
CA LYS A 69 -17.35 25.09 6.00
C LYS A 69 -16.22 26.11 6.14
N ASP A 70 -16.57 27.37 6.32
CA ASP A 70 -15.59 28.42 6.59
C ASP A 70 -14.88 28.15 7.93
N LEU A 71 -13.54 28.22 7.90
CA LEU A 71 -12.69 27.99 9.07
C LEU A 71 -11.88 29.26 9.36
N PRO A 72 -11.91 29.79 10.60
CA PRO A 72 -11.10 30.94 10.96
C PRO A 72 -9.62 30.56 11.02
N ALA A 73 -8.74 31.54 10.78
CA ALA A 73 -7.30 31.34 10.88
C ALA A 73 -6.92 30.85 12.29
N GLY A 74 -6.11 29.79 12.35
CA GLY A 74 -5.69 29.16 13.61
C GLY A 74 -6.63 28.08 14.15
N ASP A 75 -7.79 27.85 13.53
CA ASP A 75 -8.64 26.71 13.89
C ASP A 75 -8.05 25.39 13.40
N ALA A 76 -8.13 24.36 14.24
CA ALA A 76 -7.63 23.03 13.91
C ALA A 76 -8.58 22.34 12.92
N ILE A 77 -8.10 22.06 11.71
CA ILE A 77 -8.89 21.37 10.65
C ILE A 77 -9.12 19.91 11.02
N LEU A 78 -8.09 19.24 11.57
CA LEU A 78 -8.11 17.83 11.95
C LEU A 78 -7.32 17.65 13.24
N GLN A 79 -7.78 16.77 14.12
CA GLN A 79 -7.02 16.30 15.28
C GLN A 79 -6.90 14.79 15.20
N VAL A 80 -5.67 14.28 15.20
CA VAL A 80 -5.40 12.84 15.11
C VAL A 80 -4.95 12.34 16.48
N PRO A 81 -5.71 11.43 17.13
CA PRO A 81 -5.33 10.90 18.43
C PRO A 81 -4.08 10.02 18.30
N ASP A 82 -3.25 10.00 19.35
CA ASP A 82 -2.01 9.22 19.39
C ASP A 82 -2.24 7.72 19.13
N SER A 83 -3.43 7.20 19.46
CA SER A 83 -3.82 5.81 19.17
C SER A 83 -3.90 5.48 17.68
N ALA A 84 -4.02 6.48 16.81
CA ALA A 84 -4.03 6.32 15.36
C ALA A 84 -2.65 6.56 14.72
N TRP A 85 -1.63 6.90 15.51
CA TRP A 85 -0.29 7.16 14.98
C TRP A 85 0.42 5.86 14.62
N VAL A 86 1.19 5.93 13.53
CA VAL A 86 2.06 4.84 13.08
C VAL A 86 3.49 5.26 13.37
N THR A 87 4.09 4.65 14.40
CA THR A 87 5.43 4.97 14.91
C THR A 87 6.29 3.71 15.08
N ALA A 88 7.60 3.88 15.24
CA ALA A 88 8.50 2.76 15.55
C ALA A 88 8.09 2.02 16.84
N ASP A 89 7.61 2.74 17.86
CA ASP A 89 7.09 2.13 19.09
C ASP A 89 5.84 1.26 18.82
N THR A 90 4.92 1.72 17.97
CA THR A 90 3.77 0.89 17.56
C THR A 90 4.20 -0.35 16.76
N ALA A 91 5.28 -0.26 15.97
CA ALA A 91 5.83 -1.41 15.25
C ALA A 91 6.45 -2.46 16.19
N GLN A 92 7.11 -2.02 17.26
CA GLN A 92 7.66 -2.91 18.30
C GLN A 92 6.58 -3.61 19.12
N LYS A 93 5.42 -2.96 19.32
CA LYS A 93 4.27 -3.53 20.02
C LYS A 93 3.43 -4.46 19.14
N ALA A 94 3.55 -4.35 17.81
CA ALA A 94 2.85 -5.21 16.87
C ALA A 94 3.41 -6.64 16.86
N ALA A 95 2.73 -7.56 16.17
CA ALA A 95 3.13 -8.97 16.06
C ALA A 95 4.54 -9.18 15.48
N ILE A 96 5.03 -8.20 14.70
CA ILE A 96 6.38 -8.21 14.10
C ILE A 96 7.47 -7.68 15.05
N GLY A 97 7.12 -7.22 16.26
CA GLY A 97 8.02 -6.55 17.19
C GLY A 97 9.36 -7.24 17.43
N LYS A 98 9.32 -8.58 17.56
CA LYS A 98 10.50 -9.44 17.74
C LYS A 98 11.52 -9.39 16.60
N TYR A 99 11.10 -8.97 15.40
CA TYR A 99 11.96 -8.89 14.21
C TYR A 99 12.45 -7.47 13.92
N VAL A 100 11.81 -6.44 14.50
CA VAL A 100 12.07 -5.05 14.13
C VAL A 100 12.85 -4.25 15.19
N GLY A 101 13.02 -4.78 16.40
CA GLY A 101 13.60 -4.03 17.52
C GLY A 101 15.02 -3.47 17.32
N SER A 102 15.85 -4.11 16.48
CA SER A 102 17.20 -3.64 16.17
C SER A 102 17.33 -2.89 14.83
N LEU A 103 16.21 -2.74 14.10
CA LEU A 103 16.22 -2.09 12.80
C LEU A 103 16.15 -0.57 12.92
N GLU A 104 16.56 0.13 11.87
CA GLU A 104 16.33 1.57 11.80
C GLU A 104 14.84 1.90 11.85
N PRO A 105 14.42 3.02 12.49
CA PRO A 105 13.00 3.35 12.68
C PRO A 105 12.15 3.31 11.41
N TRP A 106 12.70 3.77 10.27
CA TRP A 106 12.00 3.77 8.99
C TRP A 106 11.76 2.34 8.45
N LEU A 107 12.66 1.40 8.73
CA LEU A 107 12.47 -0.02 8.41
C LEU A 107 11.42 -0.66 9.29
N GLN A 108 11.39 -0.32 10.59
CA GLN A 108 10.34 -0.80 11.51
C GLN A 108 8.95 -0.39 11.00
N LEU A 109 8.80 0.88 10.60
CA LEU A 109 7.59 1.43 10.00
C LEU A 109 7.23 0.72 8.69
N THR A 110 8.20 0.53 7.79
CA THR A 110 7.98 -0.12 6.49
C THR A 110 7.48 -1.56 6.65
N LEU A 111 8.09 -2.32 7.57
CA LEU A 111 7.69 -3.70 7.86
C LEU A 111 6.33 -3.77 8.55
N LEU A 112 6.00 -2.80 9.41
CA LEU A 112 4.67 -2.68 10.00
C LEU A 112 3.61 -2.50 8.91
N LEU A 113 3.79 -1.54 8.01
CA LEU A 113 2.85 -1.30 6.91
C LEU A 113 2.71 -2.54 6.02
N LEU A 114 3.80 -3.25 5.72
CA LEU A 114 3.76 -4.46 4.89
C LEU A 114 3.04 -5.62 5.60
N ALA A 115 3.26 -5.79 6.91
CA ALA A 115 2.62 -6.83 7.71
C ALA A 115 1.11 -6.58 7.84
N GLU A 116 0.71 -5.34 8.10
CA GLU A 116 -0.70 -4.92 8.21
C GLU A 116 -1.44 -4.99 6.87
N LYS A 117 -0.74 -4.74 5.76
CA LYS A 117 -1.30 -4.96 4.41
C LYS A 117 -1.70 -6.42 4.17
N GLY A 118 -0.98 -7.37 4.77
CA GLY A 118 -1.26 -8.80 4.68
C GLY A 118 -2.30 -9.33 5.69
N GLN A 119 -2.75 -8.50 6.64
CA GLN A 119 -3.69 -8.89 7.69
C GLN A 119 -5.07 -8.24 7.47
N PRO A 120 -6.07 -9.00 6.97
CA PRO A 120 -7.41 -8.47 6.80
C PRO A 120 -8.08 -8.24 8.15
N GLY A 121 -8.62 -7.04 8.37
CA GLY A 121 -9.43 -6.71 9.54
C GLY A 121 -8.76 -5.80 10.59
N SER A 122 -7.49 -5.45 10.41
CA SER A 122 -6.89 -4.40 11.25
C SER A 122 -7.40 -3.01 10.85
N SER A 123 -7.44 -2.09 11.83
CA SER A 123 -7.78 -0.68 11.55
C SER A 123 -6.83 -0.10 10.50
N LEU A 124 -5.54 -0.41 10.61
CA LEU A 124 -4.50 0.11 9.74
C LEU A 124 -4.61 -0.45 8.30
N SER A 125 -5.12 -1.67 8.13
CA SER A 125 -5.37 -2.27 6.80
C SER A 125 -6.34 -1.43 5.96
N GLN A 126 -7.39 -0.86 6.58
CA GLN A 126 -8.32 0.04 5.90
C GLN A 126 -7.61 1.31 5.41
N TYR A 127 -6.80 1.93 6.27
CA TYR A 127 -5.97 3.08 5.88
C TYR A 127 -5.03 2.75 4.71
N ILE A 128 -4.30 1.63 4.79
CA ILE A 128 -3.38 1.18 3.72
C ILE A 128 -4.12 0.99 2.40
N SER A 129 -5.34 0.46 2.43
CA SER A 129 -6.13 0.25 1.19
C SER A 129 -6.50 1.55 0.47
N GLY A 130 -6.53 2.67 1.20
CA GLY A 130 -6.77 4.00 0.64
C GLY A 130 -5.50 4.75 0.22
N LEU A 131 -4.31 4.18 0.44
CA LEU A 131 -3.06 4.79 0.01
C LEU A 131 -2.88 4.66 -1.52
N PRO A 132 -2.26 5.65 -2.17
CA PRO A 132 -1.89 5.55 -3.58
C PRO A 132 -1.02 4.32 -3.83
N SER A 133 -1.33 3.58 -4.89
CA SER A 133 -0.55 2.40 -5.30
C SER A 133 0.84 2.77 -5.83
N GLN A 134 0.97 3.96 -6.42
CA GLN A 134 2.21 4.52 -6.94
C GLN A 134 2.28 6.01 -6.58
N PRO A 135 3.22 6.42 -5.70
CA PRO A 135 3.44 7.83 -5.43
C PRO A 135 4.22 8.48 -6.59
N SER A 136 4.08 9.80 -6.76
CA SER A 136 4.73 10.59 -7.82
C SER A 136 6.23 10.86 -7.57
N SER A 137 6.91 10.00 -6.82
CA SER A 137 8.34 10.14 -6.52
C SER A 137 9.20 9.65 -7.70
N PRO A 138 10.37 10.28 -7.97
CA PRO A 138 11.32 9.83 -8.99
C PRO A 138 11.77 8.37 -8.86
N LEU A 139 11.61 7.77 -7.67
CA LEU A 139 11.88 6.35 -7.44
C LEU A 139 10.95 5.40 -8.21
N PHE A 140 9.83 5.90 -8.72
CA PHE A 140 8.84 5.14 -9.49
C PHE A 140 8.76 5.57 -10.95
N TRP A 141 9.63 6.48 -11.38
CA TRP A 141 9.67 6.94 -12.78
C TRP A 141 10.29 5.88 -13.67
N SER A 142 9.98 5.95 -14.97
CA SER A 142 10.60 5.07 -15.94
C SER A 142 12.03 5.50 -16.26
N ASP A 143 12.80 4.62 -16.89
CA ASP A 143 14.17 4.93 -17.29
C ASP A 143 14.21 6.10 -18.28
N GLU A 144 13.19 6.24 -19.15
CA GLU A 144 13.06 7.37 -20.08
C GLU A 144 12.85 8.70 -19.35
N ASP A 145 12.01 8.71 -18.31
CA ASP A 145 11.77 9.90 -17.49
C ASP A 145 13.02 10.29 -16.68
N LEU A 146 13.77 9.30 -16.18
CA LEU A 146 15.03 9.55 -15.48
C LEU A 146 16.13 10.06 -16.42
N GLN A 147 16.11 9.66 -17.69
CA GLN A 147 17.05 10.17 -18.69
C GLN A 147 16.89 11.68 -18.91
N LEU A 148 15.69 12.23 -18.72
CA LEU A 148 15.47 13.68 -18.77
C LEU A 148 16.19 14.44 -17.64
N LEU A 149 16.60 13.74 -16.58
CA LEU A 149 17.36 14.30 -15.46
C LEU A 149 18.88 14.14 -15.64
N GLU A 150 19.37 13.66 -16.79
CA GLU A 150 20.79 13.47 -17.03
C GLU A 150 21.59 14.78 -16.84
N GLY A 151 22.72 14.68 -16.15
CA GLY A 151 23.56 15.83 -15.78
C GLY A 151 23.07 16.64 -14.58
N THR A 152 21.94 16.28 -13.96
CA THR A 152 21.48 16.89 -12.71
C THR A 152 21.99 16.13 -11.49
N GLN A 153 22.18 16.83 -10.37
CA GLN A 153 22.46 16.20 -9.08
C GLN A 153 21.30 15.32 -8.57
N LEU A 154 20.07 15.63 -9.00
CA LEU A 154 18.89 14.86 -8.61
C LEU A 154 18.97 13.41 -9.12
N LEU A 155 19.44 13.20 -10.34
CA LEU A 155 19.58 11.85 -10.90
C LEU A 155 20.54 11.00 -10.06
N GLU A 156 21.71 11.54 -9.71
CA GLU A 156 22.69 10.84 -8.85
C GLU A 156 22.08 10.46 -7.50
N PHE A 157 21.32 11.37 -6.88
CA PHE A 157 20.64 11.12 -5.61
C PHE A 157 19.58 10.01 -5.74
N VAL A 158 18.75 10.04 -6.77
CA VAL A 158 17.70 9.04 -7.00
C VAL A 158 18.28 7.65 -7.23
N LEU A 159 19.32 7.54 -8.08
CA LEU A 159 20.01 6.27 -8.35
C LEU A 159 20.72 5.74 -7.10
N GLY A 160 21.41 6.62 -6.37
CA GLY A 160 22.05 6.27 -5.09
C GLY A 160 21.04 5.74 -4.08
N TYR A 161 19.92 6.42 -3.91
CA TYR A 161 18.86 6.00 -2.99
C TYR A 161 18.21 4.67 -3.43
N ASN A 162 17.91 4.49 -4.72
CA ASN A 162 17.35 3.24 -5.24
C ASN A 162 18.30 2.05 -5.03
N SER A 163 19.61 2.25 -5.24
CA SER A 163 20.62 1.23 -4.96
C SER A 163 20.64 0.85 -3.47
N SER A 164 20.59 1.82 -2.57
CA SER A 164 20.54 1.59 -1.12
C SER A 164 19.28 0.83 -0.72
N LEU A 165 18.11 1.22 -1.22
CA LEU A 165 16.84 0.53 -0.96
C LEU A 165 16.86 -0.91 -1.47
N SER A 166 17.41 -1.12 -2.67
CA SER A 166 17.52 -2.44 -3.29
C SER A 166 18.41 -3.36 -2.46
N SER A 167 19.58 -2.88 -2.05
CA SER A 167 20.50 -3.60 -1.15
C SER A 167 19.85 -3.93 0.19
N THR A 168 19.20 -2.96 0.85
CA THR A 168 18.51 -3.19 2.13
C THR A 168 17.37 -4.19 1.96
N SER A 169 16.60 -4.13 0.88
CA SER A 169 15.52 -5.09 0.62
C SER A 169 16.04 -6.51 0.39
N SER A 170 17.18 -6.66 -0.29
CA SER A 170 17.83 -7.96 -0.52
C SER A 170 18.38 -8.54 0.78
N TRP A 171 19.07 -7.71 1.57
CA TRP A 171 19.55 -8.07 2.89
C TRP A 171 18.40 -8.54 3.80
N MET A 172 17.30 -7.78 3.88
CA MET A 172 16.13 -8.16 4.69
C MET A 172 15.58 -9.53 4.28
N ARG A 173 15.41 -9.77 2.98
CA ARG A 173 14.96 -11.08 2.46
C ARG A 173 15.90 -12.21 2.88
N SER A 174 17.21 -12.01 2.72
CA SER A 174 18.20 -13.01 3.12
C SER A 174 18.22 -13.29 4.64
N SER A 175 18.05 -12.25 5.47
CA SER A 175 18.03 -12.36 6.93
C SER A 175 16.74 -12.96 7.49
N SER A 176 15.65 -12.92 6.73
CA SER A 176 14.36 -13.50 7.12
C SER A 176 14.31 -15.03 7.00
N HIS A 177 15.32 -15.65 6.38
CA HIS A 177 15.56 -17.08 6.39
C HIS A 177 16.57 -17.44 7.50
N PRO A 178 16.13 -17.87 8.71
CA PRO A 178 17.06 -18.46 9.66
C PRO A 178 17.54 -19.82 9.10
N THR A 179 18.82 -19.86 8.73
CA THR A 179 19.76 -20.97 8.98
C THR A 179 19.14 -22.27 9.49
N ALA A 180 18.83 -23.19 8.57
CA ALA A 180 18.77 -24.62 8.86
C ALA A 180 20.21 -25.18 8.80
N HIS A 181 21.09 -24.82 9.74
CA HIS A 181 22.31 -25.59 10.02
C HIS A 181 23.03 -25.07 11.25
N SER A 182 23.07 -25.91 12.30
CA SER A 182 24.27 -26.31 13.06
C SER A 182 23.90 -26.59 14.51
N SER A 183 23.62 -27.86 14.80
CA SER A 183 23.90 -28.49 16.09
C SER A 183 24.00 -29.99 15.85
N GLN A 184 25.21 -30.46 15.59
CA GLN A 184 25.55 -31.86 15.84
C GLN A 184 25.56 -32.06 17.36
N GLN A 185 24.61 -32.83 17.90
CA GLN A 185 24.86 -33.90 18.88
C GLN A 185 23.58 -34.68 19.20
N THR A 186 23.60 -35.94 18.76
CA THR A 186 23.05 -37.16 19.38
C THR A 186 21.72 -37.09 20.15
N ALA A 187 20.65 -37.62 19.55
CA ALA A 187 19.81 -38.64 20.19
C ALA A 187 18.77 -39.17 19.20
N SER A 188 18.76 -40.48 19.02
CA SER A 188 17.71 -41.23 18.34
C SER A 188 16.40 -41.14 19.13
N ALA A 189 15.31 -40.69 18.51
CA ALA A 189 13.94 -41.21 18.67
C ALA A 189 12.89 -40.23 18.11
N THR A 190 12.19 -40.72 17.08
CA THR A 190 10.72 -40.70 16.90
C THR A 190 9.92 -39.40 17.12
N ALA A 191 9.41 -38.90 15.99
CA ALA A 191 8.10 -38.28 15.74
C ALA A 191 7.82 -36.79 16.06
N ALA A 192 7.27 -36.16 15.00
CA ALA A 192 6.35 -35.00 14.91
C ALA A 192 6.91 -33.57 14.66
N SER A 193 6.68 -33.09 13.41
CA SER A 193 6.60 -31.69 12.87
C SER A 193 7.85 -30.77 13.02
N PRO A 194 8.11 -29.70 12.20
CA PRO A 194 7.14 -28.67 11.74
C PRO A 194 7.46 -27.94 10.38
N GLY A 195 6.59 -26.97 10.00
CA GLY A 195 7.09 -25.71 9.44
C GLY A 195 6.74 -25.32 8.00
N GLN A 196 5.51 -25.57 7.55
CA GLN A 196 5.04 -25.09 6.25
C GLN A 196 4.52 -23.63 6.39
N TRP A 197 5.18 -22.68 5.73
CA TRP A 197 4.64 -21.34 5.53
C TRP A 197 3.38 -21.42 4.64
N PRO A 198 2.29 -20.69 4.95
CA PRO A 198 1.05 -20.79 4.19
C PRO A 198 1.24 -20.20 2.78
N ALA A 199 0.71 -20.91 1.79
CA ALA A 199 0.74 -20.59 0.35
C ALA A 199 0.13 -19.22 -0.04
N CYS A 200 -0.39 -18.45 0.92
CA CYS A 200 -0.99 -17.13 0.70
C CYS A 200 0.04 -16.03 0.38
N ALA A 201 1.33 -16.21 0.71
CA ALA A 201 2.36 -15.17 0.51
C ALA A 201 2.64 -14.85 -0.96
N ALA A 202 2.51 -15.84 -1.86
CA ALA A 202 2.71 -15.64 -3.30
C ALA A 202 1.57 -14.83 -3.96
N SER A 203 0.37 -14.84 -3.37
CA SER A 203 -0.83 -14.19 -3.93
C SER A 203 -0.91 -12.70 -3.62
N CYS A 204 0.00 -12.16 -2.81
CA CYS A 204 -0.03 -10.78 -2.31
C CYS A 204 1.07 -9.89 -2.91
N MET A 205 1.87 -10.41 -3.83
CA MET A 205 2.96 -9.65 -4.47
C MET A 205 2.42 -8.68 -5.53
N PRO A 206 2.89 -7.41 -5.54
CA PRO A 206 2.66 -6.50 -6.67
C PRO A 206 3.17 -7.09 -7.99
N ARG A 207 2.49 -6.77 -9.10
CA ARG A 207 2.78 -7.35 -10.43
C ARG A 207 4.22 -7.10 -10.92
N TRP A 208 4.87 -6.01 -10.49
CA TRP A 208 6.27 -5.71 -10.80
C TRP A 208 7.26 -6.64 -10.05
N MET A 209 6.85 -7.21 -8.92
CA MET A 209 7.60 -8.22 -8.17
C MET A 209 7.48 -9.62 -8.82
N LEU A 210 6.34 -9.92 -9.45
CA LEU A 210 6.11 -11.17 -10.18
C LEU A 210 6.93 -11.27 -11.48
N THR A 211 7.17 -10.15 -12.16
CA THR A 211 8.00 -10.10 -13.38
C THR A 211 9.48 -10.39 -13.12
N GLN A 212 10.01 -10.05 -11.95
CA GLN A 212 11.38 -10.43 -11.57
C GLN A 212 11.50 -11.89 -11.09
N TRP A 213 10.41 -12.49 -10.58
CA TRP A 213 10.39 -13.91 -10.22
C TRP A 213 10.56 -14.85 -11.44
N HIS A 214 9.98 -14.50 -12.59
CA HIS A 214 10.06 -15.32 -13.80
C HIS A 214 11.36 -15.12 -14.60
N SER A 215 12.20 -14.12 -14.29
CA SER A 215 13.49 -13.92 -14.97
C SER A 215 14.67 -14.63 -14.30
N SER A 216 14.44 -15.43 -13.25
CA SER A 216 15.48 -16.21 -12.54
C SER A 216 15.20 -17.72 -12.52
N HIS A 217 14.36 -18.20 -13.42
CA HIS A 217 14.20 -19.62 -13.75
C HIS A 217 14.40 -19.86 -15.24
#